data_AF-A0AAN6T0R1-F1
#
_entry.id   AF-A0AAN6T0R1-F1
#
_cell.length_a   1.000
_cell.length_b   1.000
_cell.length_c   1.000
_cell.angle_alpha   90.00
_cell.angle_beta   90.00
_cell.angle_gamma   90.00
#
_symmetry.space_group_name_H-M   'P 1'
#
loop_
_entity.id
_entity.type
_entity.pdbx_description
1 polymer ?
#
loop_
_entity_poly.entity_id
_entity_poly.type
_entity_poly.pdbx_seq_one_letter_code
_entity_poly.pdbx_strand_id
1 'polypeptide(L)'
;MATAIPSIACIGVIGRNNNPLHTSIFPSYDPSTTSYHPVRTPLQFSLILSSTLDVFELRSRQNAAAGVGLTGDFGLLHAVDDRLAAYGFETNTGTRFVVVVDMRGRRMDGAVAAGLADGRDSKRLAGAAAGLREGEMRPVFKAMQMAYIRLMQNPFFDPDEHSPPAGHGGRKITSRKFAEEMRRIGENWMPGVTNL
;
A
#
# COMPACT_ATOMS: atom_id res chain seq x y z
N MET A 1 13.01 24.04 7.95
CA MET A 1 12.87 22.61 8.31
C MET A 1 12.62 21.85 7.02
N ALA A 2 13.46 20.87 6.67
CA ALA A 2 13.26 20.08 5.45
C ALA A 2 11.96 19.28 5.59
N THR A 3 11.01 19.51 4.69
CA THR A 3 9.74 18.78 4.66
C THR A 3 9.98 17.39 4.06
N ALA A 4 9.90 16.36 4.90
CA ALA A 4 9.89 14.99 4.42
C ALA A 4 8.48 14.66 3.91
N ILE A 5 8.38 14.17 2.69
CA ILE A 5 7.13 13.74 2.08
C ILE A 5 6.98 12.24 2.26
N PRO A 6 5.84 11.78 2.79
CA PRO A 6 5.50 10.37 2.82
C PRO A 6 5.58 9.73 1.43
N SER A 7 6.21 8.56 1.33
CA SER A 7 6.24 7.76 0.10
C SER A 7 5.92 6.31 0.40
N ILE A 8 5.43 5.57 -0.60
CA ILE A 8 5.16 4.15 -0.44
C ILE A 8 6.50 3.41 -0.41
N ALA A 9 6.71 2.58 0.60
CA ALA A 9 7.90 1.74 0.76
C ALA A 9 7.64 0.30 0.30
N CYS A 10 6.41 -0.20 0.46
CA CYS A 10 6.04 -1.54 0.01
C CYS A 10 4.54 -1.61 -0.32
N ILE A 11 4.20 -2.35 -1.37
CA ILE A 11 2.84 -2.73 -1.73
C ILE A 11 2.74 -4.25 -1.68
N GLY A 12 1.75 -4.76 -0.96
CA GLY A 12 1.44 -6.17 -0.83
C GLY A 12 0.03 -6.48 -1.31
N VAL A 13 -0.12 -7.57 -2.05
CA VAL A 13 -1.40 -8.19 -2.39
C VAL A 13 -1.43 -9.58 -1.78
N ILE A 14 -2.42 -9.84 -0.94
CA ILE A 14 -2.60 -11.09 -0.22
C ILE A 14 -3.91 -11.72 -0.67
N GLY A 15 -3.88 -13.00 -1.03
CA GLY A 15 -5.05 -13.74 -1.46
C GLY A 15 -6.00 -14.05 -0.30
N ARG A 16 -7.18 -14.57 -0.64
CA ARG A 16 -8.21 -14.98 0.33
C ARG A 16 -7.68 -15.97 1.36
N ASN A 17 -6.77 -16.85 0.94
CA ASN A 17 -6.24 -17.93 1.76
C ASN A 17 -4.93 -17.53 2.46
N ASN A 18 -4.77 -16.24 2.78
CA ASN A 18 -3.58 -15.69 3.47
C ASN A 18 -2.26 -15.87 2.72
N ASN A 19 -2.28 -16.22 1.44
CA ASN A 19 -1.09 -16.44 0.65
C ASN A 19 -0.60 -15.13 -0.02
N PRO A 20 0.70 -14.83 -0.03
CA PRO A 20 1.22 -13.63 -0.65
C PRO A 20 1.17 -13.77 -2.19
N LEU A 21 0.28 -12.99 -2.83
CA LEU A 21 0.12 -12.99 -4.29
C LEU A 21 1.17 -12.13 -4.98
N HIS A 22 1.45 -10.95 -4.42
CA HIS A 22 2.42 -10.01 -4.99
C HIS A 22 3.01 -9.11 -3.91
N THR A 23 4.29 -8.78 -4.05
CA THR A 23 4.99 -7.83 -3.18
C THR A 23 5.92 -6.98 -4.03
N SER A 24 5.72 -5.66 -4.01
CA SER A 24 6.59 -4.68 -4.66
C SER A 24 7.20 -3.78 -3.61
N ILE A 25 8.53 -3.67 -3.62
CA ILE A 25 9.30 -2.88 -2.66
C ILE A 25 9.89 -1.68 -3.39
N PHE A 26 9.78 -0.53 -2.78
CA PHE A 26 10.23 0.75 -3.33
C PHE A 26 11.38 1.30 -2.49
N PRO A 27 12.46 1.80 -3.12
CA PRO A 27 13.51 2.50 -2.39
C PRO A 27 12.97 3.78 -1.76
N SER A 28 13.33 4.02 -0.50
CA SER A 28 13.05 5.28 0.17
C SER A 28 14.34 6.08 0.34
N TYR A 29 14.20 7.39 0.49
CA TYR A 29 15.33 8.27 0.78
C TYR A 29 15.82 8.06 2.22
N ASP A 30 17.14 7.89 2.40
CA ASP A 30 17.76 7.89 3.73
C ASP A 30 18.51 9.21 3.97
N PRO A 31 18.11 9.99 5.01
CA PRO A 31 18.74 11.26 5.31
C PRO A 31 20.17 11.15 5.85
N SER A 32 20.59 9.96 6.33
CA SER A 32 21.94 9.78 6.88
C SER A 32 22.99 9.54 5.79
N THR A 33 22.63 8.79 4.75
CA THR A 33 23.53 8.43 3.63
C THR A 33 23.26 9.22 2.35
N THR A 34 22.21 10.04 2.30
CA THR A 34 21.79 10.79 1.10
C THR A 34 21.58 9.88 -0.12
N SER A 35 21.16 8.64 0.12
CA SER A 35 20.97 7.61 -0.90
C SER A 35 19.57 7.02 -0.87
N TYR A 36 19.14 6.42 -1.98
CA TYR A 36 17.88 5.68 -2.06
C TYR A 36 18.14 4.20 -1.86
N HIS A 37 17.63 3.65 -0.77
CA HIS A 37 17.69 2.21 -0.51
C HIS A 37 16.38 1.71 0.11
N PRO A 38 16.04 0.43 -0.07
CA PRO A 38 14.89 -0.16 0.62
C PRO A 38 15.09 -0.07 2.15
N VAL A 39 14.15 0.55 2.86
CA VAL A 39 14.21 0.75 4.32
C VAL A 39 14.40 -0.57 5.08
N ARG A 40 13.84 -1.65 4.54
CA ARG A 40 13.87 -2.99 5.11
C ARG A 40 14.14 -4.03 4.04
N THR A 41 14.60 -5.20 4.49
CA THR A 41 14.82 -6.34 3.59
C THR A 41 13.49 -6.92 3.10
N PRO A 42 13.48 -7.64 1.95
CA PRO A 42 12.27 -8.28 1.45
C PRO A 42 11.61 -9.24 2.46
N LEU A 43 12.44 -9.96 3.24
CA LEU A 43 11.95 -10.86 4.29
C LEU A 43 11.24 -10.09 5.41
N GLN A 44 11.81 -8.96 5.85
CA GLN A 44 11.20 -8.12 6.87
C GLN A 44 9.87 -7.52 6.39
N PHE A 45 9.78 -7.08 5.14
CA PHE A 45 8.50 -6.64 4.58
C PHE A 45 7.48 -7.78 4.51
N SER A 46 7.90 -8.99 4.14
CA SER A 46 7.01 -10.17 4.17
C SER A 46 6.50 -10.47 5.58
N LEU A 47 7.33 -10.31 6.61
CA LEU A 47 6.93 -10.48 8.00
C LEU A 47 5.90 -9.42 8.42
N ILE A 48 6.14 -8.16 8.07
CA ILE A 48 5.21 -7.04 8.34
C ILE A 48 3.85 -7.32 7.67
N LEU A 49 3.85 -7.72 6.39
CA LEU A 49 2.64 -8.07 5.65
C LEU A 49 1.91 -9.24 6.32
N SER A 50 2.62 -10.27 6.76
CA SER A 50 2.03 -11.40 7.48
C SER A 50 1.40 -10.97 8.81
N SER A 51 2.07 -10.11 9.58
CA SER A 51 1.54 -9.61 10.86
C SER A 51 0.27 -8.79 10.69
N THR A 52 0.07 -8.14 9.53
CA THR A 52 -1.16 -7.37 9.28
C THR A 52 -2.41 -8.27 9.15
N LEU A 53 -2.25 -9.57 8.89
CA LEU A 53 -3.36 -10.51 8.73
C LEU A 53 -4.16 -10.68 10.02
N ASP A 54 -3.51 -10.68 11.17
CA ASP A 54 -4.17 -10.80 12.47
C ASP A 54 -5.12 -9.61 12.70
N VAL A 55 -4.71 -8.41 12.27
CA VAL A 55 -5.53 -7.20 12.37
C VAL A 55 -6.73 -7.26 11.41
N PHE A 56 -6.54 -7.77 10.19
CA PHE A 56 -7.65 -8.02 9.26
C PHE A 56 -8.65 -9.02 9.83
N GLU A 57 -8.18 -10.12 10.42
CA GLU A 57 -9.05 -11.12 11.02
C GLU A 57 -9.82 -10.54 12.23
N LEU A 58 -9.15 -9.80 13.10
CA LEU A 58 -9.78 -9.17 14.25
C LEU A 58 -10.87 -8.17 13.84
N ARG A 59 -10.55 -7.28 12.89
CA ARG A 59 -11.48 -6.22 12.44
C ARG A 59 -12.58 -6.77 11.52
N SER A 60 -12.33 -7.82 10.73
CA SER A 60 -13.37 -8.45 9.92
C SER A 60 -14.44 -9.12 10.79
N ARG A 61 -14.05 -9.76 11.90
CA ARG A 61 -15.00 -10.29 12.91
C ARG A 61 -15.84 -9.18 13.53
N GLN A 62 -15.24 -8.02 13.82
CA GLN A 62 -15.96 -6.86 14.37
C GLN A 62 -16.93 -6.27 13.35
N ASN A 63 -16.52 -6.11 12.08
CA ASN A 63 -17.38 -5.59 11.01
C ASN A 63 -18.56 -6.53 10.74
N ALA A 64 -18.32 -7.84 10.73
CA ALA A 64 -19.37 -8.85 10.60
C ALA A 64 -20.38 -8.79 11.75
N ALA A 65 -19.90 -8.60 13.00
CA ALA A 65 -20.77 -8.42 14.17
C ALA A 65 -21.57 -7.11 14.12
N ALA A 66 -21.02 -6.06 13.53
CA ALA A 66 -21.67 -4.76 13.35
C ALA A 66 -22.58 -4.67 12.12
N GLY A 67 -22.68 -5.73 11.30
CA GLY A 67 -23.45 -5.74 10.06
C GLY A 67 -22.90 -4.80 8.97
N VAL A 68 -21.65 -4.34 9.13
CA VAL A 68 -20.96 -3.52 8.13
C VAL A 68 -20.38 -4.48 7.08
N GLY A 69 -20.69 -4.23 5.80
CA GLY A 69 -20.49 -5.19 4.70
C GLY A 69 -19.06 -5.71 4.48
N LEU A 70 -18.94 -6.64 3.52
CA LEU A 70 -17.73 -7.45 3.25
C LEU A 70 -16.56 -6.69 2.58
N THR A 71 -16.77 -5.47 2.10
CA THR A 71 -15.71 -4.61 1.52
C THR A 71 -15.44 -3.47 2.48
N GLY A 72 -14.19 -3.30 2.89
CA GLY A 72 -13.83 -2.29 3.88
C GLY A 72 -12.48 -1.64 3.60
N ASP A 73 -12.45 -0.32 3.74
CA ASP A 73 -11.23 0.42 4.04
C ASP A 73 -10.92 0.19 5.52
N PHE A 74 -9.89 -0.59 5.82
CA PHE A 74 -9.49 -0.88 7.19
C PHE A 74 -8.60 0.24 7.74
N GLY A 75 -8.23 1.23 6.92
CA GLY A 75 -7.40 2.36 7.35
C GLY A 75 -6.03 1.90 7.85
N LEU A 76 -5.54 2.52 8.92
CA LEU A 76 -4.28 2.18 9.55
C LEU A 76 -4.39 0.81 10.26
N LEU A 77 -3.60 -0.17 9.80
CA LEU A 77 -3.52 -1.50 10.41
C LEU A 77 -2.49 -1.53 11.54
N HIS A 78 -1.27 -1.08 11.24
CA HIS A 78 -0.14 -1.19 12.16
C HIS A 78 0.88 -0.08 11.90
N ALA A 79 1.19 0.71 12.93
CA ALA A 79 2.38 1.56 12.94
C ALA A 79 3.57 0.70 13.34
N VAL A 80 4.38 0.29 12.36
CA VAL A 80 5.48 -0.66 12.57
C VAL A 80 6.58 -0.01 13.41
N ASP A 81 6.99 1.19 13.02
CA ASP A 81 7.89 2.06 13.77
C ASP A 81 7.49 3.52 13.48
N ASP A 82 8.21 4.49 14.07
CA ASP A 82 8.04 5.93 13.83
C ASP A 82 8.11 6.33 12.35
N ARG A 83 8.74 5.49 11.52
CA ARG A 83 8.94 5.73 10.09
C ARG A 83 7.91 5.02 9.21
N LEU A 84 7.44 3.84 9.59
CA LEU A 84 6.65 2.95 8.72
C LEU A 84 5.24 2.74 9.26
N ALA A 85 4.25 3.01 8.42
CA ALA A 85 2.83 2.76 8.72
C ALA A 85 2.22 1.86 7.65
N ALA A 86 1.52 0.80 8.07
CA ALA A 86 0.83 -0.13 7.19
C ALA A 86 -0.67 0.18 7.15
N TYR A 87 -1.20 0.36 5.94
CA TYR A 87 -2.61 0.60 5.65
C TYR A 87 -3.22 -0.59 4.93
N GLY A 88 -4.50 -0.85 5.15
CA GLY A 88 -5.19 -2.03 4.67
C GLY A 88 -6.52 -1.76 3.98
N PHE A 89 -6.80 -2.54 2.93
CA PHE A 89 -8.09 -2.60 2.29
C PHE A 89 -8.45 -4.05 1.97
N GLU A 90 -9.68 -4.47 2.32
CA GLU A 90 -10.18 -5.80 2.00
C GLU A 90 -11.33 -5.68 1.00
N THR A 91 -11.25 -6.45 -0.08
CA THR A 91 -12.31 -6.57 -1.08
C THR A 91 -13.37 -7.56 -0.62
N ASN A 92 -14.60 -7.45 -1.15
CA ASN A 92 -15.66 -8.46 -0.99
C ASN A 92 -15.23 -9.89 -1.39
N THR A 93 -14.22 -10.03 -2.25
CA THR A 93 -13.68 -11.35 -2.63
C THR A 93 -12.74 -11.93 -1.58
N GLY A 94 -12.41 -11.21 -0.51
CA GLY A 94 -11.41 -11.62 0.49
C GLY A 94 -9.96 -11.40 0.06
N THR A 95 -9.71 -10.76 -1.10
CA THR A 95 -8.37 -10.29 -1.46
C THR A 95 -8.04 -9.05 -0.63
N ARG A 96 -6.86 -9.04 0.00
CA ARG A 96 -6.41 -7.97 0.89
C ARG A 96 -5.25 -7.21 0.26
N PHE A 97 -5.40 -5.90 0.20
CA PHE A 97 -4.37 -4.97 -0.25
C PHE A 97 -3.75 -4.30 0.96
N VAL A 98 -2.42 -4.30 1.01
CA VAL A 98 -1.65 -3.69 2.08
C VAL A 98 -0.64 -2.73 1.47
N VAL A 99 -0.59 -1.51 1.98
CA VAL A 99 0.37 -0.50 1.56
C VAL A 99 1.13 -0.03 2.77
N VAL A 100 2.46 -0.19 2.74
CA VAL A 100 3.36 0.30 3.76
C VAL A 100 3.93 1.63 3.28
N VAL A 101 3.67 2.68 4.05
CA VAL A 101 4.10 4.04 3.78
C VAL A 101 5.25 4.40 4.73
N ASP A 102 6.29 4.98 4.15
CA ASP A 102 7.38 5.61 4.86
C ASP A 102 7.10 7.10 5.03
N MET A 103 6.85 7.53 6.28
CA MET A 103 6.54 8.90 6.66
C MET A 103 7.70 9.88 6.40
N ARG A 104 8.92 9.38 6.14
CA ARG A 104 10.13 10.18 5.86
C ARG A 104 10.63 10.00 4.42
N GLY A 105 9.82 9.41 3.55
CA GLY A 105 10.29 8.70 2.35
C GLY A 105 10.88 9.51 1.19
N ARG A 106 10.55 10.80 1.02
CA ARG A 106 11.20 11.69 0.03
C ARG A 106 11.55 13.04 0.65
N ARG A 107 12.74 13.58 0.37
CA ARG A 107 13.03 15.01 0.62
C ARG A 107 12.58 15.84 -0.57
N MET A 108 11.87 16.94 -0.33
CA MET A 108 11.74 18.01 -1.32
C MET A 108 12.97 18.91 -1.25
N ASP A 109 13.63 19.12 -2.38
CA ASP A 109 14.53 20.25 -2.53
C ASP A 109 13.71 21.54 -2.41
N GLY A 110 14.20 22.52 -1.64
CA GLY A 110 13.47 23.74 -1.31
C GLY A 110 12.99 24.58 -2.51
N ALA A 111 13.50 24.31 -3.71
CA ALA A 111 13.13 24.99 -4.95
C ALA A 111 11.77 24.55 -5.51
N VAL A 112 11.38 23.27 -5.37
CA VAL A 112 10.07 22.76 -5.84
C VAL A 112 8.93 23.02 -4.86
N ALA A 113 9.25 23.20 -3.58
CA ALA A 113 8.30 23.66 -2.57
C ALA A 113 7.81 25.10 -2.83
N ALA A 114 8.63 25.93 -3.48
CA ALA A 114 8.27 27.29 -3.87
C ALA A 114 7.40 27.34 -5.15
N GLY A 115 7.54 26.36 -6.05
CA GLY A 115 6.75 26.28 -7.29
C GLY A 115 5.31 25.77 -7.11
N LEU A 116 5.04 25.04 -6.01
CA LEU A 116 3.71 24.55 -5.63
C LEU A 116 3.03 25.46 -4.59
N ALA A 117 3.52 26.69 -4.42
CA ALA A 117 3.01 27.69 -3.48
C ALA A 117 1.66 28.31 -3.92
N ASP A 118 0.82 27.59 -4.66
CA ASP A 118 -0.61 27.88 -4.63
C ASP A 118 -1.13 27.39 -3.27
N GLY A 119 -1.63 28.30 -2.45
CA GLY A 119 -1.75 28.17 -0.99
C GLY A 119 -2.65 27.04 -0.45
N ARG A 120 -3.20 26.18 -1.32
CA ARG A 120 -4.04 25.03 -0.95
C ARG A 120 -3.27 23.72 -0.85
N ASP A 121 -2.26 23.50 -1.69
CA ASP A 121 -1.48 22.25 -1.71
C ASP A 121 -0.40 22.23 -0.64
N SER A 122 0.22 23.38 -0.38
CA SER A 122 1.18 23.57 0.72
C SER A 122 0.59 23.27 2.10
N LYS A 123 -0.69 23.58 2.35
CA LYS A 123 -1.39 23.25 3.61
C LYS A 123 -1.73 21.76 3.74
N ARG A 124 -1.90 21.04 2.63
CA ARG A 124 -2.13 19.59 2.60
C ARG A 124 -0.82 18.81 2.80
N LEU A 125 0.27 19.23 2.14
CA LEU A 125 1.60 18.69 2.39
C LEU A 125 2.12 19.00 3.80
N ALA A 126 1.86 20.21 4.34
CA ALA A 126 2.19 20.53 5.73
C ALA A 126 1.37 19.71 6.74
N GLY A 127 0.14 19.32 6.39
CA GLY A 127 -0.67 18.40 7.19
C GLY A 127 -0.14 16.96 7.17
N ALA A 128 0.45 16.51 6.06
CA ALA A 128 1.07 15.19 5.97
C ALA A 128 2.31 15.04 6.87
N ALA A 129 2.99 16.16 7.20
CA ALA A 129 4.07 16.18 8.20
C ALA A 129 3.58 15.92 9.64
N ALA A 130 2.27 16.07 9.91
CA ALA A 130 1.62 15.75 11.18
C ALA A 130 0.98 14.35 11.22
N GLY A 131 1.10 13.58 10.13
CA GLY A 131 0.48 12.26 9.96
C GLY A 131 -0.41 12.20 8.71
N LEU A 132 -0.39 11.05 8.02
CA LEU A 132 -1.28 10.79 6.89
C LEU A 132 -2.74 10.79 7.34
N ARG A 133 -3.60 11.51 6.61
CA ARG A 133 -5.03 11.57 6.93
C ARG A 133 -5.75 10.30 6.49
N GLU A 134 -6.78 9.95 7.25
CA GLU A 134 -7.69 8.87 6.88
C GLU A 134 -8.34 9.16 5.52
N GLY A 135 -8.17 8.24 4.57
CA GLY A 135 -8.65 8.39 3.20
C GLY A 135 -7.61 8.77 2.14
N GLU A 136 -6.40 9.21 2.51
CA GLU A 136 -5.33 9.53 1.54
C GLU A 136 -4.81 8.31 0.77
N MET A 137 -5.00 7.11 1.33
CA MET A 137 -4.64 5.84 0.69
C MET A 137 -5.75 5.26 -0.20
N ARG A 138 -6.97 5.81 -0.15
CA ARG A 138 -8.09 5.31 -0.98
C ARG A 138 -7.80 5.34 -2.48
N PRO A 139 -7.18 6.40 -3.06
CA PRO A 139 -6.79 6.41 -4.46
C PRO A 139 -5.83 5.27 -4.83
N VAL A 140 -4.88 4.96 -3.94
CA VAL A 140 -3.92 3.85 -4.11
C VAL A 140 -4.66 2.52 -4.11
N PHE A 141 -5.52 2.27 -3.11
CA PHE A 141 -6.30 1.03 -3.05
C PHE A 141 -7.24 0.87 -4.25
N LYS A 142 -7.86 1.95 -4.71
CA LYS A 142 -8.70 1.94 -5.91
C LYS A 142 -7.89 1.58 -7.16
N ALA A 143 -6.71 2.17 -7.33
CA ALA A 143 -5.82 1.86 -8.45
C ALA A 143 -5.32 0.41 -8.40
N MET A 144 -4.94 -0.08 -7.22
CA MET A 144 -4.55 -1.47 -7.00
C MET A 144 -5.69 -2.45 -7.32
N GLN A 145 -6.90 -2.13 -6.86
CA GLN A 145 -8.09 -2.94 -7.15
C GLN A 145 -8.39 -2.96 -8.64
N MET A 146 -8.29 -1.83 -9.34
CA MET A 146 -8.46 -1.76 -10.80
C MET A 146 -7.41 -2.60 -11.54
N ALA A 147 -6.14 -2.53 -11.13
CA ALA A 147 -5.08 -3.36 -11.71
C ALA A 147 -5.33 -4.86 -11.48
N TYR A 148 -5.82 -5.24 -10.29
CA TYR A 148 -6.20 -6.61 -9.98
C TYR A 148 -7.41 -7.08 -10.79
N ILE A 149 -8.45 -6.26 -10.94
CA ILE A 149 -9.62 -6.58 -11.78
C ILE A 149 -9.20 -6.78 -13.24
N ARG A 150 -8.32 -5.93 -13.77
CA ARG A 150 -7.78 -6.11 -15.15
C ARG A 150 -7.01 -7.42 -15.31
N LEU A 151 -6.29 -7.85 -14.27
CA LEU A 151 -5.63 -9.16 -14.27
C LEU A 151 -6.66 -10.30 -14.28
N MET A 152 -7.70 -10.21 -13.45
CA MET A 152 -8.79 -11.20 -13.39
C MET A 152 -9.62 -11.27 -14.67
N GLN A 153 -9.73 -10.17 -15.42
CA GLN A 153 -10.40 -10.12 -16.72
C GLN A 153 -9.60 -10.80 -17.85
N ASN A 154 -8.36 -11.20 -17.59
CA ASN A 154 -7.58 -11.96 -18.56
C ASN A 154 -8.11 -13.41 -18.61
N PRO A 155 -8.60 -13.90 -19.77
CA PRO A 155 -9.15 -15.26 -19.88
C PRO A 155 -8.12 -16.37 -19.63
N PHE A 156 -6.83 -16.06 -19.66
CA PHE A 156 -5.75 -17.00 -19.37
C PHE A 156 -5.23 -16.91 -17.93
N PHE A 157 -5.82 -16.06 -17.10
CA PHE A 157 -5.47 -15.97 -15.69
C PHE A 157 -6.39 -16.88 -14.88
N ASP A 158 -5.81 -17.92 -14.30
CA ASP A 158 -6.53 -18.83 -13.41
C ASP A 158 -6.35 -18.39 -11.94
N PRO A 159 -7.41 -17.91 -11.26
CA PRO A 159 -7.34 -17.52 -9.86
C PRO A 159 -7.12 -18.70 -8.92
N ASP A 160 -7.53 -19.91 -9.30
CA ASP A 160 -7.45 -21.10 -8.43
C ASP A 160 -6.01 -21.61 -8.30
N GLU A 161 -5.16 -21.36 -9.30
CA GLU A 161 -3.71 -21.61 -9.20
C GLU A 161 -3.02 -20.75 -8.13
N HIS A 162 -3.60 -19.58 -7.86
CA HIS A 162 -3.05 -18.56 -6.99
C HIS A 162 -3.72 -18.56 -5.62
N SER A 163 -4.91 -19.13 -5.47
CA SER A 163 -5.61 -19.30 -4.20
C SER A 163 -6.30 -20.66 -4.17
N PRO A 164 -5.54 -21.76 -4.06
CA PRO A 164 -6.10 -23.10 -4.15
C PRO A 164 -7.11 -23.33 -3.03
N PRO A 165 -8.26 -23.97 -3.30
CA PRO A 165 -9.31 -24.19 -2.31
C PRO A 165 -8.85 -25.07 -1.12
N ALA A 166 -7.77 -25.84 -1.30
CA ALA A 166 -7.10 -26.61 -0.25
C ALA A 166 -6.28 -25.74 0.75
N GLY A 167 -6.19 -24.42 0.53
CA GLY A 167 -5.62 -23.46 1.48
C GLY A 167 -4.09 -23.45 1.58
N HIS A 168 -3.37 -24.33 0.87
CA HIS A 168 -1.91 -24.45 0.96
C HIS A 168 -1.22 -24.01 -0.34
N GLY A 169 -0.38 -22.98 -0.27
CA GLY A 169 0.67 -22.72 -1.26
C GLY A 169 0.21 -22.27 -2.65
N GLY A 170 -0.48 -21.14 -2.76
CA GLY A 170 -0.80 -20.52 -4.04
C GLY A 170 0.42 -19.92 -4.76
N ARG A 171 0.42 -19.96 -6.09
CA ARG A 171 1.46 -19.31 -6.90
C ARG A 171 1.40 -17.79 -6.75
N LYS A 172 2.55 -17.13 -6.88
CA LYS A 172 2.64 -15.67 -6.98
C LYS A 172 2.18 -15.21 -8.36
N ILE A 173 1.60 -14.02 -8.43
CA ILE A 173 1.25 -13.40 -9.72
C ILE A 173 2.55 -13.07 -10.47
N THR A 174 2.73 -13.71 -11.63
CA THR A 174 3.93 -13.54 -12.50
C THR A 174 3.71 -12.57 -13.66
N SER A 175 2.51 -11.98 -13.78
CA SER A 175 2.17 -11.06 -14.87
C SER A 175 3.04 -9.78 -14.83
N ARG A 176 3.78 -9.54 -15.92
CA ARG A 176 4.64 -8.35 -16.06
C ARG A 176 3.84 -7.06 -16.06
N LYS A 177 2.74 -7.01 -16.82
CA LYS A 177 1.83 -5.86 -16.88
C LYS A 177 1.31 -5.49 -15.50
N PHE A 178 0.96 -6.48 -14.69
CA PHE A 178 0.49 -6.25 -13.32
C PHE A 178 1.59 -5.71 -12.42
N ALA A 179 2.80 -6.28 -12.48
CA ALA A 179 3.95 -5.81 -11.70
C ALA A 179 4.37 -4.37 -12.09
N GLU A 180 4.32 -4.04 -13.38
CA GLU A 180 4.60 -2.69 -13.89
C GLU A 180 3.55 -1.67 -13.41
N GLU A 181 2.27 -2.01 -13.46
CA GLU A 181 1.20 -1.14 -12.94
C GLU A 181 1.32 -0.93 -11.42
N MET A 182 1.64 -1.98 -10.65
CA MET A 182 1.89 -1.85 -9.21
C MET A 182 3.09 -0.97 -8.90
N ARG A 183 4.17 -1.09 -9.70
CA ARG A 183 5.33 -0.21 -9.60
C ARG A 183 4.96 1.25 -9.89
N ARG A 184 4.25 1.49 -10.99
CA ARG A 184 3.78 2.83 -11.39
C ARG A 184 2.92 3.48 -10.31
N ILE A 185 2.01 2.72 -9.69
CA ILE A 185 1.16 3.21 -8.58
C ILE A 185 2.02 3.64 -7.38
N GLY A 186 3.01 2.83 -7.00
CA GLY A 186 3.89 3.14 -5.87
C GLY A 186 4.81 4.33 -6.09
N GLU A 187 5.34 4.48 -7.30
CA GLU A 187 6.25 5.58 -7.66
C GLU A 187 5.52 6.92 -7.80
N ASN A 188 4.34 6.91 -8.44
CA ASN A 188 3.60 8.14 -8.77
C ASN A 188 2.75 8.70 -7.62
N TRP A 189 2.48 7.91 -6.58
CA TRP A 189 1.67 8.40 -5.46
C TRP A 189 2.44 9.41 -4.60
N MET A 190 1.77 10.51 -4.28
CA MET A 190 2.18 11.48 -3.26
C MET A 190 0.94 11.89 -2.45
N PRO A 191 1.11 12.35 -1.19
CA PRO A 191 0.00 12.93 -0.44
C PRO A 191 -0.70 14.03 -1.25
N GLY A 192 -2.03 13.93 -1.35
CA GLY A 192 -2.86 14.86 -2.14
C GLY A 192 -3.19 14.40 -3.56
N VAL A 193 -2.54 13.35 -4.09
CA VAL A 193 -2.91 12.75 -5.38
C VAL A 193 -4.23 11.98 -5.22
N THR A 194 -5.25 12.39 -5.97
CA THR A 194 -6.60 11.79 -5.91
C THR A 194 -6.88 10.76 -7.01
N ASN A 195 -6.07 10.73 -8.08
CA ASN A 195 -6.18 9.81 -9.22
C ASN A 195 -4.78 9.32 -9.65
N LEU A 196 -4.65 8.01 -9.94
CA LEU A 196 -3.40 7.31 -10.31
C LEU A 196 -3.59 6.45 -11.57
#